data_AF-A0A1J4SQY6-F1
#
_entry.id   AF-A0A1J4SQY6-F1
#
_cell.length_a   1.000
_cell.length_b   1.000
_cell.length_c   1.000
_cell.angle_alpha   90.00
_cell.angle_beta   90.00
_cell.angle_gamma   90.00
#
_symmetry.space_group_name_H-M   'P 1'
#
loop_
_entity.id
_entity.type
_entity.pdbx_description
1 polymer ?
#
loop_
_entity_poly.entity_id
_entity_poly.type
_entity_poly.pdbx_seq_one_letter_code
_entity_poly.pdbx_strand_id
1 'polypeptide(L)'
;MKKSIKWGIIIFVLSGAIFIAFSYFLSTKKKNCLEGEGHRAIEACSFLIGAHTAGFRGVYLVRRAKLLGIENDWDRAASDLNDVIALKYSTQSPPAWVVYAYESLGKINSGKGNSAEARKYFELAAQNGSKEPEVYISLAKVYVEEKKFQEALNLLETAGGFDLAKTHPYYNAQASAYEGLNDFAKAYASLRAALLISAPRPVLADTAKHLGLVCFELKLYKEAETYLDYTLRAGVECLECNLLLTAIRESLDPGPRPAKRSRRLKK
;
A
#
# COMPACT_ATOMS: atom_id res chain seq x y z
N MET A 1 57.29 -26.15 36.45
CA MET A 1 55.86 -25.93 36.76
C MET A 1 55.43 -24.45 36.86
N LYS A 2 56.18 -23.51 37.46
CA LYS A 2 55.73 -22.10 37.59
C LYS A 2 55.61 -21.30 36.28
N LYS A 3 56.39 -21.59 35.23
CA LYS A 3 56.31 -20.88 33.93
C LYS A 3 55.06 -21.24 33.13
N SER A 4 54.68 -22.53 33.08
CA SER A 4 53.49 -23.00 32.35
C SER A 4 52.18 -22.48 32.97
N ILE A 5 52.11 -22.34 34.28
CA ILE A 5 50.96 -21.74 34.99
C ILE A 5 50.81 -20.24 34.66
N LYS A 6 51.92 -19.49 34.54
CA LYS A 6 51.88 -18.07 34.15
C LYS A 6 51.37 -17.87 32.72
N TRP A 7 51.79 -18.69 31.76
CA TRP A 7 51.27 -18.64 30.39
C TRP A 7 49.79 -19.05 30.31
N GLY A 8 49.37 -20.04 31.10
CA GLY A 8 47.95 -20.41 31.23
C GLY A 8 47.07 -19.26 31.74
N ILE A 9 47.54 -18.50 32.75
CA ILE A 9 46.83 -17.33 33.29
C ILE A 9 46.79 -16.19 32.26
N ILE A 10 47.88 -15.93 31.53
CA ILE A 10 47.91 -14.88 30.49
C ILE A 10 46.97 -15.22 29.33
N ILE A 11 46.95 -16.47 28.87
CA ILE A 11 46.02 -16.92 27.82
C ILE A 11 44.57 -16.81 28.30
N PHE A 12 44.29 -17.18 29.55
CA PHE A 12 42.95 -17.06 30.14
C PHE A 12 42.50 -15.59 30.22
N VAL A 13 43.34 -14.68 30.71
CA VAL A 13 43.03 -13.24 30.79
C VAL A 13 42.88 -12.60 29.41
N LEU A 14 43.75 -12.93 28.45
CA LEU A 14 43.63 -12.46 27.06
C LEU A 14 42.36 -12.97 26.39
N SER A 15 41.99 -14.23 26.62
CA SER A 15 40.74 -14.80 26.09
C SER A 15 39.50 -14.13 26.69
N GLY A 16 39.55 -13.76 27.98
CA GLY A 16 38.48 -13.02 28.65
C GLY A 16 38.33 -11.60 28.10
N ALA A 17 39.43 -10.88 27.87
CA ALA A 17 39.39 -9.53 27.30
C ALA A 17 38.86 -9.51 25.86
N ILE A 18 39.25 -10.50 25.04
CA ILE A 18 38.73 -10.67 23.68
C ILE A 18 37.23 -10.96 23.69
N PHE A 19 36.76 -11.82 24.61
CA PHE A 19 35.34 -12.11 24.76
C PHE A 19 34.52 -10.88 25.18
N ILE A 20 35.04 -10.06 26.10
CA ILE A 20 34.39 -8.81 26.51
C ILE A 20 34.34 -7.80 25.36
N ALA A 21 35.45 -7.62 24.62
CA ALA A 21 35.49 -6.74 23.47
C ALA A 21 34.53 -7.19 22.36
N PHE A 22 34.45 -8.50 22.11
CA PHE A 22 33.54 -9.07 21.12
C PHE A 22 32.07 -8.93 21.54
N SER A 23 31.74 -9.16 22.82
CA SER A 23 30.38 -8.99 23.33
C SER A 23 29.93 -7.52 23.27
N TYR A 24 30.82 -6.58 23.59
CA TYR A 24 30.57 -5.15 23.41
C TYR A 24 30.34 -4.80 21.94
N PHE A 25 31.18 -5.30 21.03
CA PHE A 25 31.04 -5.08 19.60
C PHE A 25 29.70 -5.61 19.05
N LEU A 26 29.29 -6.82 19.45
CA LEU A 26 27.98 -7.37 19.08
C LEU A 26 26.83 -6.52 19.62
N SER A 27 26.94 -6.03 20.85
CA SER A 27 25.95 -5.12 21.45
C SER A 27 25.82 -3.83 20.64
N THR A 28 26.94 -3.21 20.26
CA THR A 28 26.94 -2.01 19.40
C THR A 28 26.30 -2.29 18.05
N LYS A 29 26.62 -3.42 17.40
CA LYS A 29 26.00 -3.80 16.12
C LYS A 29 24.50 -4.02 16.26
N LYS A 30 24.06 -4.69 17.32
CA LYS A 30 22.63 -4.88 17.61
C LYS A 30 21.91 -3.53 17.75
N LYS A 31 22.47 -2.61 18.54
CA LYS A 31 21.94 -1.25 18.70
C LYS A 31 21.86 -0.52 17.35
N ASN A 32 22.96 -0.51 16.60
CA ASN A 32 23.01 0.16 15.30
C ASN A 32 22.02 -0.42 14.28
N CYS A 33 21.79 -1.73 14.29
CA CYS A 33 20.79 -2.34 13.41
C CYS A 33 19.36 -1.95 13.83
N LEU A 34 19.01 -2.15 15.11
CA LEU A 34 17.63 -2.02 15.59
C LEU A 34 17.18 -0.56 15.74
N GLU A 35 18.09 0.33 16.13
CA GLU A 35 17.79 1.74 16.44
C GLU A 35 18.39 2.72 15.43
N GLY A 36 19.40 2.29 14.65
CA GLY A 36 20.06 3.16 13.68
C GLY A 36 19.29 3.34 12.38
N GLU A 37 19.78 4.24 11.53
CA GLU A 37 19.21 4.58 10.24
C GLU A 37 20.26 4.55 9.12
N GLY A 38 19.75 4.51 7.87
CA GLY A 38 20.55 4.53 6.65
C GLY A 38 21.54 3.37 6.50
N HIS A 39 22.54 3.58 5.66
CA HIS A 39 23.53 2.58 5.29
C HIS A 39 24.22 1.88 6.47
N ARG A 40 24.59 2.63 7.52
CA ARG A 40 25.26 2.07 8.70
C ARG A 40 24.40 1.06 9.45
N ALA A 41 23.09 1.28 9.51
CA ALA A 41 22.16 0.35 10.12
C ALA A 41 21.97 -0.90 9.25
N ILE A 42 21.90 -0.73 7.92
CA ILE A 42 21.82 -1.83 6.96
C ILE A 42 23.07 -2.73 7.05
N GLU A 43 24.27 -2.15 7.13
CA GLU A 43 25.52 -2.89 7.34
C GLU A 43 25.52 -3.63 8.68
N ALA A 44 25.06 -2.98 9.75
CA ALA A 44 24.97 -3.60 11.06
C ALA A 44 24.02 -4.79 11.06
N CYS A 45 22.84 -4.67 10.45
CA CYS A 45 21.91 -5.80 10.30
C CYS A 45 22.51 -6.90 9.43
N SER A 46 23.18 -6.54 8.33
CA SER A 46 23.83 -7.50 7.43
C SER A 46 24.88 -8.33 8.14
N PHE A 47 25.71 -7.69 8.98
CA PHE A 47 26.67 -8.38 9.83
C PHE A 47 26.00 -9.38 10.77
N LEU A 48 24.93 -8.97 11.45
CA LEU A 48 24.22 -9.83 12.41
C LEU A 48 23.52 -11.02 11.73
N ILE A 49 22.96 -10.82 10.54
CA ILE A 49 22.34 -11.90 9.74
C ILE A 49 23.41 -12.92 9.31
N GLY A 50 24.59 -12.46 8.87
CA GLY A 50 25.71 -13.31 8.46
C GLY A 50 26.38 -14.05 9.62
N ALA A 51 26.34 -13.51 10.83
CA ALA A 51 26.90 -14.14 12.03
C ALA A 51 26.07 -15.33 12.57
N HIS A 52 25.00 -15.76 11.86
CA HIS A 52 24.15 -16.90 12.21
C HIS A 52 23.60 -16.88 13.65
N THR A 53 23.20 -15.71 14.15
CA THR A 53 22.51 -15.62 15.45
C THR A 53 21.09 -16.19 15.33
N ALA A 54 20.95 -17.52 15.42
CA ALA A 54 19.71 -18.25 15.18
C ALA A 54 18.50 -17.66 15.94
N GLY A 55 18.73 -17.19 17.18
CA GLY A 55 17.75 -16.56 18.07
C GLY A 55 17.04 -15.31 17.55
N PHE A 56 17.72 -14.51 16.72
CA PHE A 56 17.30 -13.13 16.40
C PHE A 56 17.38 -12.81 14.91
N ARG A 57 17.61 -13.81 14.05
CA ARG A 57 17.77 -13.57 12.62
C ARG A 57 16.53 -12.91 12.01
N GLY A 58 15.32 -13.33 12.41
CA GLY A 58 14.06 -12.77 11.95
C GLY A 58 13.93 -11.27 12.22
N VAL A 59 14.27 -10.79 13.43
CA VAL A 59 14.16 -9.36 13.76
C VAL A 59 15.13 -8.52 12.93
N TYR A 60 16.34 -9.02 12.66
CA TYR A 60 17.31 -8.30 11.84
C TYR A 60 16.93 -8.27 10.37
N LEU A 61 16.34 -9.35 9.84
CA LEU A 61 15.80 -9.38 8.48
C LEU A 61 14.64 -8.39 8.31
N VAL A 62 13.66 -8.41 9.22
CA VAL A 62 12.53 -7.45 9.19
C VAL A 62 13.05 -6.02 9.27
N ARG A 63 14.00 -5.76 10.18
CA ARG A 63 14.58 -4.42 10.34
C ARG A 63 15.31 -3.96 9.09
N ARG A 64 16.14 -4.83 8.50
CA ARG A 64 16.88 -4.50 7.27
C ARG A 64 15.95 -4.32 6.08
N ALA A 65 14.93 -5.16 5.93
CA ALA A 65 13.90 -5.00 4.90
C ALA A 65 13.21 -3.63 4.97
N LYS A 66 12.87 -3.16 6.19
CA LYS A 66 12.29 -1.83 6.40
C LYS A 66 13.24 -0.71 5.96
N LEU A 67 14.53 -0.81 6.32
CA LEU A 67 15.54 0.19 5.94
C LEU A 67 15.77 0.20 4.42
N LEU A 68 15.86 -0.98 3.80
CA LEU A 68 16.00 -1.13 2.36
C LEU A 68 14.79 -0.58 1.60
N GLY A 69 13.58 -0.74 2.14
CA GLY A 69 12.38 -0.12 1.58
C GLY A 69 12.42 1.42 1.59
N ILE A 70 13.02 2.04 2.61
CA ILE A 70 13.23 3.50 2.63
C ILE A 70 14.23 3.92 1.53
N GLU A 71 15.24 3.10 1.27
CA GLU A 71 16.22 3.31 0.20
C GLU A 71 15.72 2.89 -1.20
N ASN A 72 14.47 2.40 -1.31
CA ASN A 72 13.87 1.83 -2.53
C ASN A 72 14.62 0.61 -3.10
N ASP A 73 15.41 -0.08 -2.30
CA ASP A 73 16.07 -1.35 -2.65
C ASP A 73 15.09 -2.53 -2.46
N TRP A 74 14.05 -2.54 -3.30
CA TRP A 74 12.92 -3.43 -3.18
C TRP A 74 13.27 -4.91 -3.39
N ASP A 75 14.31 -5.19 -4.17
CA ASP A 75 14.74 -6.57 -4.45
C ASP A 75 15.40 -7.20 -3.22
N ARG A 76 16.32 -6.48 -2.57
CA ARG A 76 16.92 -6.96 -1.32
C ARG A 76 15.91 -6.96 -0.18
N ALA A 77 15.02 -5.98 -0.12
CA ALA A 77 13.92 -6.00 0.85
C ALA A 77 13.04 -7.24 0.66
N ALA A 78 12.61 -7.55 -0.57
CA ALA A 78 11.83 -8.75 -0.86
C ALA A 78 12.57 -10.04 -0.52
N SER A 79 13.89 -10.10 -0.78
CA SER A 79 14.72 -11.24 -0.37
C SER A 79 14.69 -11.44 1.14
N ASP A 80 14.86 -10.38 1.94
CA ASP A 80 14.84 -10.45 3.39
C ASP A 80 13.47 -10.91 3.93
N LEU A 81 12.39 -10.46 3.32
CA LEU A 81 11.03 -10.84 3.69
C LEU A 81 10.73 -12.31 3.34
N ASN A 82 11.23 -12.81 2.21
CA ASN A 82 11.16 -14.23 1.88
C ASN A 82 11.96 -15.08 2.87
N ASP A 83 13.13 -14.62 3.30
CA ASP A 83 13.90 -15.27 4.36
C ASP A 83 13.11 -15.31 5.68
N VAL A 84 12.39 -14.24 6.04
CA VAL A 84 11.50 -14.21 7.23
C VAL A 84 10.44 -15.29 7.15
N ILE A 85 9.81 -15.47 5.98
CA ILE A 85 8.81 -16.52 5.76
C ILE A 85 9.46 -17.92 5.83
N ALA A 86 10.66 -18.07 5.27
CA ALA A 86 11.39 -19.35 5.23
C ALA A 86 11.89 -19.82 6.60
N LEU A 87 12.06 -18.92 7.57
CA LEU A 87 12.37 -19.29 8.95
C LEU A 87 11.29 -20.18 9.60
N LYS A 88 10.12 -20.31 8.94
CA LYS A 88 8.90 -20.99 9.41
C LYS A 88 8.48 -20.47 10.79
N TYR A 89 7.34 -20.90 11.33
CA TYR A 89 6.99 -20.61 12.73
C TYR A 89 7.94 -21.39 13.66
N SER A 90 9.20 -20.98 13.72
CA SER A 90 10.07 -21.37 14.82
C SER A 90 9.58 -20.65 16.07
N THR A 91 9.84 -21.23 17.24
CA THR A 91 9.55 -20.62 18.55
C THR A 91 10.18 -19.22 18.75
N GLN A 92 10.97 -18.75 17.78
CA GLN A 92 11.74 -17.50 17.81
C GLN A 92 11.26 -16.45 16.79
N SER A 93 10.24 -16.76 15.96
CA SER A 93 9.61 -15.81 15.04
C SER A 93 8.18 -15.49 15.50
N PRO A 94 7.91 -14.30 16.06
CA PRO A 94 6.56 -13.84 16.32
C PRO A 94 5.71 -13.95 15.04
N PRO A 95 4.47 -14.49 15.12
CA PRO A 95 3.56 -14.56 13.98
C PRO A 95 3.41 -13.22 13.24
N ALA A 96 3.51 -12.10 13.98
CA ALA A 96 3.47 -10.76 13.44
C ALA A 96 4.55 -10.44 12.39
N TRP A 97 5.75 -11.04 12.45
CA TRP A 97 6.79 -10.79 11.43
C TRP A 97 6.44 -11.45 10.09
N VAL A 98 5.83 -12.62 10.13
CA VAL A 98 5.38 -13.32 8.92
C VAL A 98 4.21 -12.57 8.29
N VAL A 99 3.27 -12.07 9.10
CA VAL A 99 2.19 -11.19 8.63
C VAL A 99 2.76 -9.92 7.99
N TYR A 100 3.70 -9.24 8.66
CA TYR A 100 4.37 -8.07 8.12
C TYR A 100 5.10 -8.37 6.79
N ALA A 101 5.71 -9.55 6.67
CA ALA A 101 6.39 -9.95 5.44
C ALA A 101 5.41 -10.15 4.29
N TYR A 102 4.26 -10.78 4.52
CA TYR A 102 3.19 -10.89 3.53
C TYR A 102 2.63 -9.51 3.14
N GLU A 103 2.35 -8.63 4.10
CA GLU A 103 1.89 -7.26 3.84
C GLU A 103 2.89 -6.51 2.95
N SER A 104 4.17 -6.55 3.31
CA SER A 104 5.23 -5.82 2.62
C SER A 104 5.50 -6.39 1.23
N LEU A 105 5.51 -7.72 1.07
CA LEU A 105 5.64 -8.35 -0.26
C LEU A 105 4.43 -8.04 -1.16
N GLY A 106 3.23 -7.95 -0.60
CA GLY A 106 2.04 -7.49 -1.32
C GLY A 106 2.23 -6.09 -1.87
N LYS A 107 2.67 -5.14 -1.03
CA LYS A 107 2.94 -3.75 -1.43
C LYS A 107 4.05 -3.66 -2.49
N ILE A 108 5.15 -4.39 -2.31
CA ILE A 108 6.27 -4.41 -3.27
C ILE A 108 5.81 -4.93 -4.63
N ASN A 109 5.07 -6.05 -4.68
CA ASN A 109 4.60 -6.61 -5.94
C ASN A 109 3.54 -5.72 -6.60
N SER A 110 2.68 -5.08 -5.83
CA SER A 110 1.72 -4.09 -6.33
C SER A 110 2.44 -2.92 -6.99
N GLY A 111 3.46 -2.34 -6.34
CA GLY A 111 4.27 -1.28 -6.91
C GLY A 111 5.05 -1.68 -8.18
N LYS A 112 5.35 -2.96 -8.35
CA LYS A 112 5.97 -3.52 -9.57
C LYS A 112 4.96 -3.84 -10.68
N GLY A 113 3.65 -3.71 -10.43
CA GLY A 113 2.61 -4.11 -11.37
C GLY A 113 2.38 -5.63 -11.45
N ASN A 114 2.97 -6.41 -10.54
CA ASN A 114 2.79 -7.86 -10.45
C ASN A 114 1.50 -8.18 -9.68
N SER A 115 0.33 -7.92 -10.28
CA SER A 115 -0.97 -8.01 -9.60
C SER A 115 -1.29 -9.40 -9.03
N ALA A 116 -0.84 -10.48 -9.70
CA ALA A 116 -1.05 -11.84 -9.24
C ALA A 116 -0.30 -12.14 -7.93
N GLU A 117 1.00 -11.83 -7.88
CA GLU A 117 1.82 -11.96 -6.68
C GLU A 117 1.33 -11.03 -5.56
N ALA A 118 0.98 -9.79 -5.89
CA ALA A 118 0.45 -8.83 -4.92
C ALA A 118 -0.78 -9.38 -4.22
N ARG A 119 -1.75 -9.87 -5.00
CA ARG A 119 -2.96 -10.52 -4.49
C ARG A 119 -2.62 -11.70 -3.59
N LYS A 120 -1.77 -12.63 -4.06
CA LYS A 120 -1.37 -13.83 -3.30
C LYS A 120 -0.84 -13.44 -1.91
N TYR A 121 0.05 -12.46 -1.84
CA TYR A 121 0.64 -12.04 -0.58
C TYR A 121 -0.36 -11.28 0.31
N PHE A 122 -1.24 -10.47 -0.25
CA PHE A 122 -2.31 -9.85 0.55
C PHE A 122 -3.31 -10.87 1.09
N GLU A 123 -3.66 -11.91 0.32
CA GLU A 123 -4.49 -13.02 0.80
C GLU A 123 -3.81 -13.76 1.96
N LEU A 124 -2.52 -14.05 1.84
CA LEU A 124 -1.74 -14.66 2.93
C LEU A 124 -1.69 -13.77 4.17
N ALA A 125 -1.54 -12.45 4.01
CA ALA A 125 -1.57 -11.50 5.12
C ALA A 125 -2.94 -11.51 5.83
N ALA A 126 -4.02 -11.42 5.07
CA ALA A 126 -5.39 -11.43 5.60
C ALA A 126 -5.71 -12.75 6.34
N GLN A 127 -5.35 -13.90 5.75
CA GLN A 127 -5.53 -15.23 6.37
C GLN A 127 -4.77 -15.39 7.68
N ASN A 128 -3.67 -14.66 7.86
CA ASN A 128 -2.84 -14.68 9.06
C ASN A 128 -3.16 -13.54 10.05
N GLY A 129 -4.29 -12.84 9.87
CA GLY A 129 -4.78 -11.85 10.82
C GLY A 129 -4.11 -10.48 10.71
N SER A 130 -3.75 -10.07 9.49
CA SER A 130 -3.35 -8.69 9.21
C SER A 130 -4.38 -7.70 9.76
N LYS A 131 -3.88 -6.61 10.33
CA LYS A 131 -4.69 -5.47 10.80
C LYS A 131 -4.45 -4.22 9.96
N GLU A 132 -3.74 -4.38 8.84
CA GLU A 132 -3.37 -3.29 7.95
C GLU A 132 -4.53 -3.07 6.96
N PRO A 133 -5.23 -1.91 7.02
CA PRO A 133 -6.38 -1.67 6.16
C PRO A 133 -6.05 -1.79 4.66
N GLU A 134 -4.82 -1.41 4.29
CA GLU A 134 -4.35 -1.45 2.91
C GLU A 134 -4.40 -2.85 2.29
N VAL A 135 -4.23 -3.92 3.09
CA VAL A 135 -4.35 -5.31 2.62
C VAL A 135 -5.76 -5.56 2.07
N TYR A 136 -6.77 -5.23 2.87
CA TYR A 136 -8.16 -5.45 2.53
C TYR A 136 -8.64 -4.52 1.41
N ILE A 137 -8.21 -3.26 1.41
CA ILE A 137 -8.50 -2.31 0.33
C ILE A 137 -7.90 -2.79 -0.99
N SER A 138 -6.67 -3.31 -0.98
CA SER A 138 -6.00 -3.81 -2.18
C SER A 138 -6.69 -5.06 -2.72
N LEU A 139 -7.07 -6.01 -1.86
CA LEU A 139 -7.87 -7.16 -2.26
C LEU A 139 -9.24 -6.76 -2.81
N ALA A 140 -9.89 -5.76 -2.22
CA ALA A 140 -11.17 -5.26 -2.70
C ALA A 140 -11.06 -4.69 -4.12
N LYS A 141 -10.00 -3.94 -4.43
CA LYS A 141 -9.73 -3.44 -5.80
C LYS A 141 -9.59 -4.59 -6.80
N VAL A 142 -8.84 -5.63 -6.46
CA VAL A 142 -8.74 -6.84 -7.29
C VAL A 142 -10.12 -7.47 -7.50
N TYR A 143 -10.93 -7.56 -6.45
CA TYR A 143 -12.28 -8.13 -6.55
C TYR A 143 -13.23 -7.28 -7.41
N VAL A 144 -13.09 -5.95 -7.38
CA VAL A 144 -13.79 -5.05 -8.31
C VAL A 144 -13.41 -5.34 -9.76
N GLU A 145 -12.12 -5.50 -10.05
CA GLU A 145 -11.63 -5.86 -11.40
C GLU A 145 -12.16 -7.24 -11.85
N GLU A 146 -12.27 -8.19 -10.91
CA GLU A 146 -12.88 -9.51 -11.13
C GLU A 146 -14.42 -9.49 -11.17
N LYS A 147 -15.06 -8.32 -11.05
CA LYS A 147 -16.52 -8.14 -10.98
C LYS A 147 -17.20 -8.82 -9.78
N LYS A 148 -16.45 -9.12 -8.73
CA LYS A 148 -16.91 -9.65 -7.44
C LYS A 148 -17.24 -8.52 -6.48
N PHE A 149 -18.23 -7.72 -6.85
CA PHE A 149 -18.49 -6.45 -6.19
C PHE A 149 -18.96 -6.58 -4.74
N GLN A 150 -19.78 -7.58 -4.43
CA GLN A 150 -20.27 -7.79 -3.07
C GLN A 150 -19.14 -8.25 -2.14
N GLU A 151 -18.28 -9.15 -2.62
CA GLU A 151 -17.10 -9.60 -1.88
C GLU A 151 -16.09 -8.46 -1.68
N ALA A 152 -15.93 -7.57 -2.66
CA ALA A 152 -15.14 -6.35 -2.50
C ALA A 152 -15.69 -5.46 -1.38
N LEU A 153 -17.02 -5.28 -1.31
CA LEU A 153 -17.64 -4.52 -0.22
C LEU A 153 -17.43 -5.17 1.14
N ASN A 154 -17.47 -6.50 1.26
CA ASN A 154 -17.20 -7.21 2.52
C ASN A 154 -15.75 -7.00 2.98
N LEU A 155 -14.79 -7.00 2.03
CA LEU A 155 -13.40 -6.68 2.33
C LEU A 155 -13.23 -5.23 2.78
N LEU A 156 -13.93 -4.29 2.14
CA LEU A 156 -13.91 -2.89 2.56
C LEU A 156 -14.58 -2.69 3.91
N GLU A 157 -15.67 -3.38 4.23
CA GLU A 157 -16.25 -3.35 5.58
C GLU A 157 -15.23 -3.81 6.63
N THR A 158 -14.51 -4.91 6.34
CA THR A 158 -13.42 -5.39 7.19
C THR A 158 -12.32 -4.33 7.34
N ALA A 159 -11.89 -3.72 6.24
CA ALA A 159 -10.91 -2.63 6.26
C ALA A 159 -11.39 -1.47 7.15
N GLY A 160 -12.64 -1.05 6.99
CA GLY A 160 -13.25 0.09 7.69
C GLY A 160 -13.40 -0.11 9.21
N GLY A 161 -13.24 -1.33 9.71
CA GLY A 161 -13.16 -1.65 11.14
C GLY A 161 -11.80 -1.37 11.78
N PHE A 162 -10.76 -1.09 10.99
CA PHE A 162 -9.42 -0.75 11.47
C PHE A 162 -9.19 0.77 11.51
N ASP A 163 -8.27 1.19 12.38
CA ASP A 163 -7.87 2.59 12.48
C ASP A 163 -7.25 3.09 11.17
N LEU A 164 -7.51 4.36 10.84
CA LEU A 164 -6.98 5.04 9.65
C LEU A 164 -7.35 4.39 8.30
N ALA A 165 -8.31 3.46 8.27
CA ALA A 165 -8.71 2.76 7.05
C ALA A 165 -9.41 3.64 6.02
N LYS A 166 -10.25 4.58 6.50
CA LYS A 166 -11.09 5.46 5.67
C LYS A 166 -10.23 6.52 4.99
N THR A 167 -9.60 6.12 3.89
CA THR A 167 -8.74 6.94 3.03
C THR A 167 -9.37 7.12 1.65
N HIS A 168 -8.77 7.95 0.79
CA HIS A 168 -9.22 8.06 -0.59
C HIS A 168 -9.23 6.71 -1.34
N PRO A 169 -8.18 5.87 -1.28
CA PRO A 169 -8.22 4.53 -1.88
C PRO A 169 -9.38 3.66 -1.38
N TYR A 170 -9.73 3.73 -0.10
CA TYR A 170 -10.88 3.00 0.47
C TYR A 170 -12.19 3.41 -0.18
N TYR A 171 -12.48 4.71 -0.22
CA TYR A 171 -13.76 5.20 -0.75
C TYR A 171 -13.85 5.06 -2.27
N ASN A 172 -12.73 5.21 -2.99
CA ASN A 172 -12.70 4.91 -4.41
C ASN A 172 -13.00 3.43 -4.68
N ALA A 173 -12.36 2.50 -3.97
CA ALA A 173 -12.66 1.08 -4.13
C ALA A 173 -14.12 0.77 -3.78
N GLN A 174 -14.66 1.40 -2.73
CA GLN A 174 -16.06 1.25 -2.34
C GLN A 174 -17.03 1.76 -3.40
N ALA A 175 -16.73 2.93 -3.98
CA ALA A 175 -17.54 3.50 -5.04
C ALA A 175 -17.52 2.63 -6.30
N SER A 176 -16.36 2.14 -6.74
CA SER A 176 -16.27 1.23 -7.89
C SER A 176 -17.01 -0.09 -7.66
N ALA A 177 -17.02 -0.61 -6.44
CA ALA A 177 -17.85 -1.76 -6.11
C ALA A 177 -19.35 -1.44 -6.20
N TYR A 178 -19.79 -0.27 -5.72
CA TYR A 178 -21.18 0.15 -5.85
C TYR A 178 -21.60 0.45 -7.29
N GLU A 179 -20.74 1.05 -8.11
CA GLU A 179 -20.96 1.24 -9.55
C GLU A 179 -21.14 -0.10 -10.26
N GLY A 180 -20.31 -1.10 -9.95
CA GLY A 180 -20.46 -2.46 -10.46
C GLY A 180 -21.79 -3.12 -10.12
N LEU A 181 -22.41 -2.71 -9.01
CA LEU A 181 -23.76 -3.11 -8.59
C LEU A 181 -24.87 -2.19 -9.15
N ASN A 182 -24.53 -1.22 -10.00
CA ASN A 182 -25.41 -0.14 -10.50
C ASN A 182 -26.03 0.73 -9.39
N ASP A 183 -25.42 0.79 -8.19
CA ASP A 183 -25.85 1.63 -7.08
C ASP A 183 -25.05 2.94 -7.06
N PHE A 184 -25.26 3.76 -8.10
CA PHE A 184 -24.56 5.04 -8.25
C PHE A 184 -24.84 6.03 -7.10
N ALA A 185 -25.99 5.90 -6.42
CA ALA A 185 -26.32 6.72 -5.26
C ALA A 185 -25.37 6.44 -4.08
N LYS A 186 -25.08 5.16 -3.78
CA LYS A 186 -24.08 4.80 -2.76
C LYS A 186 -22.66 5.13 -3.22
N ALA A 187 -22.32 4.93 -4.49
CA ALA A 187 -21.02 5.33 -5.02
C ALA A 187 -20.76 6.83 -4.81
N TYR A 188 -21.76 7.67 -5.11
CA TYR A 188 -21.71 9.11 -4.88
C TYR A 188 -21.51 9.43 -3.40
N ALA A 189 -22.27 8.80 -2.50
CA ALA A 189 -22.15 9.01 -1.06
C ALA A 189 -20.74 8.65 -0.53
N SER A 190 -20.17 7.53 -0.97
CA SER A 190 -18.81 7.10 -0.62
C SER A 190 -17.76 8.12 -1.06
N LEU A 191 -17.83 8.59 -2.30
CA LEU A 191 -16.87 9.57 -2.82
C LEU A 191 -17.01 10.95 -2.18
N ARG A 192 -18.24 11.36 -1.84
CA ARG A 192 -18.48 12.58 -1.05
C ARG A 192 -17.86 12.49 0.35
N ALA A 193 -17.93 11.32 1.00
CA ALA A 193 -17.26 11.10 2.27
C ALA A 193 -15.72 11.17 2.12
N ALA A 194 -15.17 10.72 1.00
CA ALA A 194 -13.74 10.84 0.71
C ALA A 194 -13.25 12.29 0.68
N LEU A 195 -14.05 13.23 0.13
CA LEU A 195 -13.67 14.64 0.05
C LEU A 195 -13.58 15.36 1.41
N LEU A 196 -14.03 14.73 2.49
CA LEU A 196 -13.85 15.25 3.86
C LEU A 196 -12.46 14.92 4.42
N ILE A 197 -11.67 14.12 3.72
CA ILE A 197 -10.36 13.67 4.15
C ILE A 197 -9.30 14.52 3.45
N SER A 198 -8.32 14.99 4.22
CA SER A 198 -7.19 15.71 3.68
C SER A 198 -6.27 14.76 2.90
N ALA A 199 -5.92 15.13 1.67
CA ALA A 199 -4.96 14.39 0.86
C ALA A 199 -4.20 15.34 -0.08
N PRO A 200 -3.03 14.90 -0.61
CA PRO A 200 -2.31 15.64 -1.63
C PRO A 200 -3.19 15.91 -2.87
N ARG A 201 -2.92 17.03 -3.55
CA ARG A 201 -3.70 17.45 -4.73
C ARG A 201 -3.92 16.35 -5.79
N PRO A 202 -2.91 15.53 -6.16
CA PRO A 202 -3.14 14.44 -7.12
C PRO A 202 -4.17 13.41 -6.64
N VAL A 203 -4.12 13.02 -5.35
CA VAL A 203 -5.04 12.04 -4.76
C VAL A 203 -6.48 12.60 -4.68
N LEU A 204 -6.61 13.87 -4.30
CA LEU A 204 -7.88 14.58 -4.32
C LEU A 204 -8.46 14.63 -5.74
N ALA A 205 -7.62 14.94 -6.73
CA ALA A 205 -8.03 15.03 -8.13
C ALA A 205 -8.44 13.68 -8.72
N ASP A 206 -7.76 12.58 -8.40
CA ASP A 206 -8.21 11.24 -8.81
C ASP A 206 -9.57 10.87 -8.21
N THR A 207 -9.81 11.24 -6.95
CA THR A 207 -11.12 11.00 -6.31
C THR A 207 -12.21 11.91 -6.89
N ALA A 208 -11.87 13.16 -7.19
CA ALA A 208 -12.78 14.08 -7.86
C ALA A 208 -13.13 13.61 -9.27
N LYS A 209 -12.16 13.04 -10.01
CA LYS A 209 -12.40 12.41 -11.32
C LYS A 209 -13.50 11.36 -11.20
N HIS A 210 -13.30 10.41 -10.29
CA HIS A 210 -14.25 9.34 -10.04
C HIS A 210 -15.63 9.87 -9.64
N LEU A 211 -15.68 10.87 -8.74
CA LEU A 211 -16.94 11.50 -8.35
C LEU A 211 -17.62 12.20 -9.54
N GLY A 212 -16.86 12.88 -10.38
CA GLY A 212 -17.38 13.52 -11.60
C GLY A 212 -18.02 12.53 -12.57
N LEU A 213 -17.43 11.34 -12.73
CA LEU A 213 -17.99 10.26 -13.54
C LEU A 213 -19.29 9.72 -12.92
N VAL A 214 -19.31 9.46 -11.61
CA VAL A 214 -20.54 9.03 -10.91
C VAL A 214 -21.64 10.10 -10.99
N CYS A 215 -21.29 11.38 -10.84
CA CYS A 215 -22.23 12.49 -11.01
C CYS A 215 -22.82 12.53 -12.43
N PHE A 216 -22.02 12.22 -13.45
CA PHE A 216 -22.49 12.16 -14.83
C PHE A 216 -23.55 11.06 -15.00
N GLU A 217 -23.31 9.86 -14.49
CA GLU A 217 -24.26 8.74 -14.51
C GLU A 217 -25.57 9.09 -13.77
N LEU A 218 -25.47 9.81 -12.65
CA LEU A 218 -26.62 10.33 -11.90
C LEU A 218 -27.30 11.54 -12.56
N LYS A 219 -26.82 12.01 -13.71
CA LYS A 219 -27.30 13.23 -14.40
C LYS A 219 -27.19 14.51 -13.56
N LEU A 220 -26.30 14.51 -12.56
CA LEU A 220 -25.94 15.68 -11.76
C LEU A 220 -24.92 16.53 -12.53
N TYR A 221 -25.31 17.00 -13.71
CA TYR A 221 -24.41 17.59 -14.71
C TYR A 221 -23.59 18.78 -14.20
N LYS A 222 -24.15 19.61 -13.32
CA LYS A 222 -23.44 20.75 -12.73
C LYS A 222 -22.31 20.30 -11.80
N GLU A 223 -22.54 19.27 -10.99
CA GLU A 223 -21.50 18.70 -10.12
C GLU A 223 -20.47 17.93 -10.93
N ALA A 224 -20.92 17.15 -11.93
CA ALA A 224 -20.04 16.45 -12.86
C ALA A 224 -19.07 17.43 -13.54
N GLU A 225 -19.56 18.55 -14.08
CA GLU A 225 -18.71 19.58 -14.68
C GLU A 225 -17.66 20.10 -13.68
N THR A 226 -18.09 20.41 -12.45
CA THR A 226 -17.22 20.97 -11.41
C THR A 226 -16.06 20.02 -11.08
N TYR A 227 -16.34 18.74 -10.88
CA TYR A 227 -15.33 17.78 -10.46
C TYR A 227 -14.41 17.32 -11.60
N LEU A 228 -14.95 17.17 -12.82
CA LEU A 228 -14.15 16.84 -13.99
C LEU A 228 -13.24 18.01 -14.40
N ASP A 229 -13.72 19.26 -14.32
CA ASP A 229 -12.88 20.45 -14.59
C ASP A 229 -11.77 20.61 -13.55
N TYR A 230 -12.07 20.39 -12.26
CA TYR A 230 -11.05 20.37 -11.21
C TYR A 230 -9.95 19.33 -11.49
N THR A 231 -10.35 18.12 -11.92
CA THR A 231 -9.43 17.04 -12.26
C THR A 231 -8.44 17.44 -13.36
N LEU A 232 -8.95 18.00 -14.46
CA LEU A 232 -8.12 18.45 -15.59
C LEU A 232 -7.17 19.58 -15.17
N ARG A 233 -7.65 20.55 -14.37
CA ARG A 233 -6.82 21.64 -13.83
C ARG A 233 -5.75 21.15 -12.85
N ALA A 234 -5.95 19.99 -12.23
CA ALA A 234 -4.96 19.36 -11.37
C ALA A 234 -3.91 18.55 -12.15
N GLY A 235 -4.06 18.41 -13.47
CA GLY A 235 -3.12 17.69 -14.33
C GLY A 235 -3.24 16.17 -14.24
N VAL A 236 -4.33 15.65 -13.66
CA VAL A 236 -4.61 14.21 -13.65
C VAL A 236 -5.12 13.77 -15.01
N GLU A 237 -4.56 12.69 -15.53
CA GLU A 237 -4.97 12.11 -16.81
C GLU A 237 -6.42 11.59 -16.73
N CYS A 238 -7.22 12.01 -17.72
CA CYS A 238 -8.58 11.56 -17.92
C CYS A 238 -8.96 11.69 -19.41
N LEU A 239 -8.80 10.60 -20.16
CA LEU A 239 -9.00 10.61 -21.62
C LEU A 239 -10.43 11.01 -22.01
N GLU A 240 -11.41 10.57 -21.22
CA GLU A 240 -12.83 10.72 -21.53
C GLU A 240 -13.42 12.04 -21.00
N CYS A 241 -12.75 12.71 -20.07
CA CYS A 241 -13.27 13.90 -19.39
C CYS A 241 -13.62 15.03 -20.37
N ASN A 242 -12.80 15.28 -21.38
CA ASN A 242 -13.08 16.36 -22.34
C ASN A 242 -14.35 16.10 -23.16
N LEU A 243 -14.59 14.85 -23.58
CA LEU A 243 -15.80 14.47 -24.31
C LEU A 243 -17.03 14.56 -23.42
N LEU A 244 -16.93 14.04 -22.19
CA LEU A 244 -18.01 14.12 -21.21
C LEU A 244 -18.37 15.57 -20.87
N LEU A 245 -17.37 16.44 -20.69
CA LEU A 245 -17.57 17.86 -20.41
C LEU A 245 -18.32 18.58 -21.54
N THR A 246 -18.02 18.26 -22.81
CA THR A 246 -18.79 18.80 -23.94
C THR A 246 -20.26 18.37 -23.87
N ALA A 247 -20.53 17.08 -23.67
CA ALA A 247 -21.89 16.56 -23.56
C ALA A 247 -22.66 17.13 -22.34
N ILE A 248 -21.97 17.31 -21.21
CA ILE A 248 -22.49 17.95 -20.00
C ILE A 248 -22.90 19.40 -20.29
N ARG A 249 -22.03 20.17 -20.94
CA ARG A 249 -22.27 21.59 -21.26
C ARG A 249 -23.43 21.77 -22.24
N GLU A 250 -23.53 20.93 -23.26
CA GLU A 250 -24.69 20.91 -24.17
C GLU A 250 -25.99 20.57 -23.45
N SER A 251 -25.93 19.73 -22.41
CA SER A 251 -27.10 19.40 -21.59
C SER A 251 -27.51 20.53 -20.64
N LEU A 252 -26.56 21.35 -20.20
CA LEU A 252 -26.80 22.51 -19.32
C LEU A 252 -27.28 23.74 -20.11
N ASP A 253 -26.75 23.95 -21.31
CA ASP A 253 -27.16 25.03 -22.23
C ASP A 253 -27.41 24.45 -23.63
N PRO A 254 -28.59 23.83 -23.86
CA PRO A 254 -28.95 23.32 -25.16
C PRO A 254 -29.17 24.53 -26.07
N GLY A 255 -28.18 24.85 -26.90
CA GLY A 255 -28.25 25.94 -27.87
C GLY A 255 -29.55 25.93 -28.70
N PRO A 256 -29.88 27.04 -29.38
CA PRO A 256 -31.18 27.20 -30.02
C PRO A 256 -31.50 26.04 -30.98
N ARG A 257 -32.62 25.33 -30.71
CA ARG A 257 -33.06 24.18 -31.54
C ARG A 257 -33.10 24.62 -33.02
N PRO A 258 -32.52 23.86 -33.96
CA PRO A 258 -32.59 24.22 -35.37
C PRO A 258 -34.05 24.29 -35.80
N ALA A 259 -34.46 25.43 -36.34
CA ALA A 259 -35.83 25.68 -36.76
C ALA A 259 -36.27 24.59 -37.74
N LYS A 260 -37.38 23.90 -37.43
CA LYS A 260 -38.02 22.94 -38.35
C LYS A 260 -38.20 23.64 -39.70
N ARG A 261 -37.46 23.22 -40.73
CA ARG A 261 -37.69 23.65 -42.11
C ARG A 261 -39.13 23.26 -42.47
N SER A 262 -40.05 24.20 -42.40
CA SER A 262 -41.38 24.02 -42.99
C SER A 262 -41.17 23.87 -44.49
N ARG A 263 -41.40 22.66 -45.01
CA ARG A 263 -41.54 22.45 -46.45
C ARG A 263 -42.75 23.29 -46.87
N ARG A 264 -42.52 24.50 -47.37
CA ARG A 264 -43.53 25.23 -48.15
C ARG A 264 -43.80 24.39 -49.40
N LEU A 265 -44.92 23.67 -49.38
CA LEU A 265 -45.56 23.12 -50.57
C LEU A 265 -45.80 24.30 -51.52
N LYS A 266 -45.05 24.34 -52.62
CA LYS A 266 -45.37 25.24 -53.74
C LYS A 266 -46.66 24.71 -54.36
N LYS A 267 -47.70 25.54 -54.36
CA LYS A 267 -48.90 25.38 -55.19
C LYS A 267 -48.54 25.49 -56.65
#